data_AF-A0A945CJN3-F1
#
_entry.id   AF-A0A945CJN3-F1
#
_cell.length_a   1.000
_cell.length_b   1.000
_cell.length_c   1.000
_cell.angle_alpha   90.00
_cell.angle_beta   90.00
_cell.angle_gamma   90.00
#
_symmetry.space_group_name_H-M   'P 1'
#
loop_
_entity.id
_entity.type
_entity.pdbx_description
1 polymer ?
#
loop_
_entity_poly.entity_id
_entity_poly.type
_entity_poly.pdbx_seq_one_letter_code
_entity_poly.pdbx_strand_id
1 'polypeptide(L)'
;MKIKSVEIVRVNQPPGPTPKSEPTRQSWGATDEVANPMSKFPRFKRHRSLYGAKQWPGFGVKVTAEDGTWGLGNGSGRPVAAVIEDAFAHILEGEECLAIEKLWDMMFRVSKPFGTPGLATLAISSVDLALWDLAGKIQDKPVYELIGGPARD
;
A
#
# COMPACT_ATOMS: atom_id res chain seq x y z
N MET A 1 -18.32 -15.38 2.65
CA MET A 1 -16.89 -15.73 2.80
C MET A 1 -16.29 -14.62 3.62
N LYS A 2 -15.90 -14.87 4.87
CA LYS A 2 -15.48 -13.78 5.78
C LYS A 2 -13.97 -13.66 5.90
N ILE A 3 -13.54 -12.46 6.29
CA ILE A 3 -12.15 -12.16 6.63
C ILE A 3 -11.83 -12.85 7.94
N LYS A 4 -10.77 -13.66 7.93
CA LYS A 4 -10.24 -14.35 9.10
C LYS A 4 -9.15 -13.53 9.81
N SER A 5 -8.27 -12.88 9.04
CA SER A 5 -7.18 -12.06 9.59
C SER A 5 -6.73 -10.96 8.64
N VAL A 6 -6.20 -9.89 9.21
CA VAL A 6 -5.47 -8.83 8.50
C VAL A 6 -4.11 -8.65 9.15
N GLU A 7 -3.04 -8.93 8.42
CA GLU A 7 -1.69 -9.03 8.98
C GLU A 7 -0.67 -8.24 8.16
N ILE A 8 0.27 -7.58 8.85
CA ILE A 8 1.45 -7.01 8.20
C ILE A 8 2.49 -8.12 7.99
N VAL A 9 2.95 -8.25 6.75
CA VAL A 9 3.92 -9.27 6.35
C VAL A 9 5.16 -8.65 5.74
N ARG A 10 6.30 -9.30 5.94
CA ARG A 10 7.53 -8.96 5.22
C ARG A 10 7.48 -9.59 3.83
N VAL A 11 7.51 -8.75 2.81
CA VAL A 11 7.59 -9.21 1.41
C VAL A 11 9.05 -9.31 1.02
N ASN A 12 9.54 -10.54 0.85
CA ASN A 12 10.85 -10.80 0.26
C ASN A 12 10.69 -10.83 -1.26
N GLN A 13 10.87 -9.68 -1.92
CA GLN A 13 10.87 -9.66 -3.38
C GLN A 13 12.16 -10.31 -3.91
N PRO A 14 12.05 -11.20 -4.92
CA PRO A 14 13.24 -11.66 -5.61
C PRO A 14 13.97 -10.47 -6.23
N PRO A 15 15.31 -10.52 -6.34
CA PRO A 15 16.06 -9.47 -7.00
C PRO A 15 15.51 -9.27 -8.42
N GLY A 16 15.25 -8.01 -8.78
CA GLY A 16 14.81 -7.66 -10.12
C GLY A 16 15.86 -8.04 -11.17
N PRO A 17 15.47 -8.10 -12.46
CA PRO A 17 16.42 -8.41 -13.53
C PRO A 17 17.56 -7.40 -13.53
N THR A 18 18.80 -7.90 -13.56
CA THR A 18 19.97 -7.04 -13.71
C THR A 18 19.87 -6.30 -15.04
N PRO A 19 20.06 -4.96 -15.06
CA PRO A 19 20.07 -4.21 -16.30
C PRO A 19 21.08 -4.81 -17.29
N LYS A 20 20.65 -5.03 -18.54
CA LYS A 20 21.49 -5.62 -19.58
C LYS A 20 22.57 -4.68 -20.12
N SER A 21 22.46 -3.38 -19.83
CA SER A 21 23.36 -2.34 -20.32
C SER A 21 23.69 -1.36 -19.20
N GLU A 22 24.90 -0.81 -19.25
CA GLU A 22 25.25 0.30 -18.36
C GLU A 22 24.40 1.55 -18.69
N PRO A 23 23.93 2.28 -17.67
CA PRO A 23 23.24 3.55 -17.90
C PRO A 23 24.18 4.54 -18.60
N THR A 24 23.70 5.17 -19.68
CA THR A 24 24.45 6.20 -20.41
C THR A 24 24.68 7.48 -19.59
N ARG A 25 23.89 7.67 -18.53
CA ARG A 25 24.05 8.73 -17.52
C ARG A 25 23.53 8.27 -16.17
N GLN A 26 23.97 8.92 -15.10
CA GLN A 26 23.39 8.73 -13.78
C GLN A 26 21.91 9.15 -13.77
N SER A 27 21.13 8.55 -12.87
CA SER A 27 19.73 8.96 -12.67
C SER A 27 19.69 10.41 -12.22
N TRP A 28 18.86 11.22 -12.87
CA TRP A 28 18.60 12.61 -12.46
C TRP A 28 18.20 12.69 -10.97
N GLY A 29 17.49 11.66 -10.48
CA GLY A 29 17.07 11.58 -9.09
C GLY A 29 18.20 11.34 -8.08
N ALA A 30 19.42 11.09 -8.55
CA ALA A 30 20.61 10.95 -7.71
C ALA A 30 21.48 12.22 -7.72
N THR A 31 21.44 13.02 -8.78
CA THR A 31 22.41 14.10 -9.02
C THR A 31 21.81 15.49 -9.08
N ASP A 32 20.55 15.61 -9.52
CA ASP A 32 20.00 16.88 -9.93
C ASP A 32 19.30 17.58 -8.76
N GLU A 33 19.53 18.90 -8.67
CA GLU A 33 18.83 19.74 -7.70
C GLU A 33 17.44 20.08 -8.25
N VAL A 34 16.40 19.64 -7.54
CA VAL A 34 15.00 19.81 -7.94
C VAL A 34 14.25 20.62 -6.90
N ALA A 35 13.50 21.62 -7.37
CA ALA A 35 12.63 22.44 -6.52
C ALA A 35 11.67 21.55 -5.71
N ASN A 36 11.56 21.83 -4.41
CA ASN A 36 10.81 21.03 -3.46
C ASN A 36 10.34 21.90 -2.27
N PRO A 37 9.41 21.41 -1.43
CA PRO A 37 8.90 22.18 -0.28
C PRO A 37 9.97 22.66 0.71
N MET A 38 11.12 21.99 0.76
CA MET A 38 12.25 22.34 1.62
C MET A 38 13.30 23.24 0.95
N SER A 39 13.12 23.62 -0.33
CA SER A 39 14.07 24.44 -1.08
C SER A 39 14.32 25.82 -0.48
N LYS A 40 13.40 26.34 0.34
CA LYS A 40 13.59 27.60 1.09
C LYS A 40 14.71 27.53 2.13
N PHE A 41 15.12 26.32 2.52
CA PHE A 41 16.20 26.09 3.47
C PHE A 41 17.44 25.62 2.71
N PRO A 42 18.51 26.43 2.61
CA PRO A 42 19.70 26.09 1.83
C PRO A 42 20.29 24.71 2.17
N ARG A 43 20.23 24.31 3.45
CA ARG A 43 20.67 22.98 3.94
C ARG A 43 20.00 21.80 3.24
N PHE A 44 18.74 21.94 2.81
CA PHE A 44 17.93 20.84 2.27
C PHE A 44 17.67 20.96 0.78
N LYS A 45 17.99 22.11 0.18
CA LYS A 45 17.67 22.41 -1.22
C LYS A 45 18.29 21.42 -2.19
N ARG A 46 19.54 21.03 -1.93
CA ARG A 46 20.36 20.25 -2.87
C ARG A 46 19.74 18.91 -3.25
N HIS A 47 19.19 18.16 -2.29
CA HIS A 47 18.71 16.80 -2.55
C HIS A 47 17.63 16.34 -1.55
N ARG A 48 16.61 15.62 -2.04
CA ARG A 48 15.46 15.18 -1.22
C ARG A 48 15.84 14.19 -0.11
N SER A 49 16.93 13.43 -0.30
CA SER A 49 17.44 12.50 0.74
C SER A 49 17.92 13.21 2.01
N LEU A 50 18.16 14.52 1.96
CA LEU A 50 18.62 15.29 3.12
C LEU A 50 17.51 15.50 4.16
N TYR A 51 16.24 15.37 3.76
CA TYR A 51 15.09 15.56 4.65
C TYR A 51 14.05 14.42 4.57
N GLY A 52 14.16 13.52 3.58
CA GLY A 52 13.28 12.36 3.46
C GLY A 52 13.37 11.42 4.66
N ALA A 53 12.28 10.70 4.92
CA ALA A 53 12.26 9.69 5.98
C ALA A 53 13.30 8.59 5.67
N LYS A 54 14.29 8.45 6.55
CA LYS A 54 15.46 7.58 6.31
C LYS A 54 15.17 6.08 6.46
N GLN A 55 14.09 5.71 7.14
CA GLN A 55 13.79 4.33 7.54
C GLN A 55 12.28 4.03 7.45
N TRP A 56 11.67 4.26 6.29
CA TRP A 56 10.33 3.72 6.04
C TRP A 56 10.46 2.36 5.38
N PRO A 57 10.28 1.26 6.13
CA PRO A 57 10.29 -0.07 5.52
C PRO A 57 9.08 -0.19 4.59
N GLY A 58 9.29 -0.85 3.45
CA GLY A 58 8.18 -1.43 2.71
C GLY A 58 7.67 -2.67 3.43
N PHE A 59 6.36 -2.90 3.37
CA PHE A 59 5.72 -4.10 3.92
C PHE A 59 4.57 -4.53 3.02
N GLY A 60 4.12 -5.77 3.18
CA GLY A 60 2.89 -6.27 2.59
C GLY A 60 1.76 -6.26 3.61
N VAL A 61 0.54 -6.09 3.15
CA VAL A 61 -0.68 -6.30 3.93
C VAL A 61 -1.33 -7.56 3.40
N LYS A 62 -1.45 -8.58 4.24
CA LYS A 62 -2.08 -9.84 3.89
C LYS A 62 -3.46 -9.90 4.53
N VAL A 63 -4.50 -10.05 3.71
CA VAL A 63 -5.86 -10.32 4.18
C VAL A 63 -6.20 -11.77 3.85
N THR A 64 -6.55 -12.55 4.87
CA THR A 64 -6.83 -13.99 4.73
C THR A 64 -8.32 -14.24 4.97
N ALA A 65 -8.97 -14.98 4.08
CA ALA A 65 -10.34 -15.44 4.23
C ALA A 65 -10.43 -16.74 5.06
N GLU A 66 -11.63 -17.09 5.51
CA GLU A 66 -11.89 -18.30 6.31
C GLU A 66 -11.45 -19.61 5.63
N ASP A 67 -11.53 -19.68 4.30
CA ASP A 67 -11.13 -20.83 3.49
C ASP A 67 -9.60 -20.91 3.26
N GLY A 68 -8.85 -19.92 3.74
CA GLY A 68 -7.40 -19.82 3.58
C GLY A 68 -6.94 -19.08 2.32
N THR A 69 -7.86 -18.67 1.43
CA THR A 69 -7.56 -17.79 0.30
C THR A 69 -7.09 -16.43 0.85
N TRP A 70 -6.07 -15.82 0.25
CA TRP A 70 -5.51 -14.57 0.76
C TRP A 70 -5.12 -13.60 -0.35
N GLY A 71 -5.31 -12.31 -0.08
CA GLY A 71 -4.87 -11.21 -0.94
C GLY A 71 -3.70 -10.44 -0.33
N LEU A 72 -2.98 -9.69 -1.18
CA LEU A 72 -1.80 -8.92 -0.81
C LEU A 72 -1.85 -7.50 -1.36
N GLY A 73 -1.72 -6.53 -0.46
CA GLY A 73 -1.49 -5.12 -0.78
C GLY A 73 -0.09 -4.70 -0.37
N ASN A 74 0.40 -3.58 -0.92
CA ASN A 74 1.69 -3.01 -0.56
C ASN A 74 1.52 -1.75 0.29
N GLY A 75 2.34 -1.63 1.33
CA GLY A 75 2.38 -0.44 2.19
C GLY A 75 3.82 -0.01 2.48
N SER A 76 3.97 1.21 3.01
CA SER A 76 5.28 1.75 3.39
C SER A 76 5.17 2.65 4.61
N GLY A 77 6.17 2.55 5.49
CA GLY A 77 6.31 3.39 6.68
C GLY A 77 5.67 2.77 7.92
N ARG A 78 6.44 2.69 9.01
CA ARG A 78 5.99 2.11 10.29
C ARG A 78 4.69 2.72 10.83
N PRO A 79 4.44 4.05 10.73
CA PRO A 79 3.17 4.60 11.18
C PRO A 79 1.96 4.05 10.44
N VAL A 80 2.11 3.70 9.15
CA VAL A 80 1.04 3.11 8.34
C VAL A 80 0.73 1.69 8.81
N ALA A 81 1.77 0.89 9.08
CA ALA A 81 1.61 -0.46 9.62
C ALA A 81 0.84 -0.44 10.96
N ALA A 82 1.21 0.47 11.87
CA ALA A 82 0.53 0.61 13.16
C ALA A 82 -0.96 0.97 13.00
N VAL A 83 -1.33 1.84 12.06
CA VAL A 83 -2.75 2.14 11.79
C VAL A 83 -3.51 0.89 11.35
N ILE A 84 -2.90 0.06 10.50
CA ILE A 84 -3.55 -1.18 10.02
C ILE A 84 -3.72 -2.17 11.17
N GLU A 85 -2.66 -2.43 11.93
CA GLU A 85 -2.66 -3.39 13.04
C GLU A 85 -3.58 -2.95 14.18
N ASP A 86 -3.47 -1.69 14.62
CA ASP A 86 -4.12 -1.21 15.83
C ASP A 86 -5.55 -0.69 15.58
N ALA A 87 -5.85 -0.16 14.38
CA ALA A 87 -7.14 0.48 14.10
C ALA A 87 -8.03 -0.28 13.11
N PHE A 88 -7.47 -1.00 12.14
CA PHE A 88 -8.26 -1.62 11.06
C PHE A 88 -8.44 -3.12 11.22
N ALA A 89 -7.43 -3.89 11.66
CA ALA A 89 -7.52 -5.35 11.68
C ALA A 89 -8.76 -5.86 12.43
N HIS A 90 -8.94 -5.43 13.67
CA HIS A 90 -10.04 -5.90 14.54
C HIS A 90 -11.45 -5.52 14.05
N ILE A 91 -11.62 -4.44 13.27
CA ILE A 91 -12.94 -4.07 12.73
C ILE A 91 -13.27 -4.80 11.42
N LEU A 92 -12.26 -5.36 10.74
CA LEU A 92 -12.42 -6.05 9.47
C LEU A 92 -12.55 -7.56 9.65
N GLU A 93 -12.01 -8.13 10.72
CA GLU A 93 -12.16 -9.54 11.04
C GLU A 93 -13.65 -9.91 11.24
N GLY A 94 -14.08 -11.00 10.59
CA GLY A 94 -15.46 -11.47 10.60
C GLY A 94 -16.39 -10.77 9.58
N GLU A 95 -15.91 -9.76 8.87
CA GLU A 95 -16.67 -9.10 7.80
C GLU A 95 -16.59 -9.84 6.46
N GLU A 96 -17.57 -9.62 5.58
CA GLU A 96 -17.61 -10.25 4.26
C GLU A 96 -16.50 -9.74 3.33
N CYS A 97 -15.69 -10.64 2.76
CA CYS A 97 -14.51 -10.29 1.95
C CYS A 97 -14.84 -9.43 0.73
N LEU A 98 -16.02 -9.66 0.11
CA LEU A 98 -16.43 -8.97 -1.12
C LEU A 98 -17.20 -7.67 -0.85
N ALA A 99 -17.44 -7.32 0.41
CA ALA A 99 -18.10 -6.07 0.79
C ALA A 99 -17.12 -4.87 0.79
N ILE A 100 -16.26 -4.77 -0.23
CA ILE A 100 -15.11 -3.85 -0.28
C ILE A 100 -15.51 -2.41 0.01
N GLU A 101 -16.59 -1.90 -0.60
CA GLU A 101 -17.10 -0.54 -0.35
C GLU A 101 -17.50 -0.30 1.11
N LYS A 102 -18.11 -1.31 1.76
CA LYS A 102 -18.44 -1.26 3.19
C LYS A 102 -17.17 -1.20 4.03
N LEU A 103 -16.20 -2.07 3.74
CA LEU A 103 -14.92 -2.14 4.46
C LEU A 103 -14.15 -0.83 4.34
N TRP A 104 -14.14 -0.24 3.14
CA TRP A 104 -13.56 1.07 2.89
C TRP A 104 -14.23 2.16 3.73
N ASP A 105 -15.57 2.23 3.72
CA ASP A 105 -16.32 3.22 4.49
C ASP A 105 -16.09 3.06 6.01
N MET A 106 -16.02 1.83 6.51
CA MET A 106 -15.67 1.53 7.90
C MET A 106 -14.28 2.08 8.27
N MET A 107 -13.24 1.74 7.50
CA MET A 107 -11.88 2.23 7.76
C MET A 107 -11.80 3.76 7.66
N PHE A 108 -12.48 4.34 6.66
CA PHE A 108 -12.52 5.80 6.48
C PHE A 108 -13.17 6.50 7.67
N ARG A 109 -14.29 5.98 8.20
CA ARG A 109 -14.95 6.54 9.39
C ARG A 109 -14.12 6.36 10.64
N VAL A 110 -13.52 5.19 10.85
CA VAL A 110 -12.62 4.93 12.00
C VAL A 110 -11.40 5.84 11.97
N SER A 111 -10.92 6.24 10.79
CA SER A 111 -9.77 7.16 10.67
C SER A 111 -10.04 8.60 11.10
N LYS A 112 -11.30 9.03 11.23
CA LYS A 112 -11.65 10.44 11.47
C LYS A 112 -10.94 11.06 12.68
N PRO A 113 -10.83 10.40 13.84
CA PRO A 113 -10.20 10.99 15.03
C PRO A 113 -8.70 11.25 14.89
N PHE A 114 -7.98 10.49 14.06
CA PHE A 114 -6.52 10.57 13.90
C PHE A 114 -6.08 11.07 12.51
N GLY A 115 -7.02 11.64 11.76
CA GLY A 115 -6.79 12.25 10.47
C GLY A 115 -7.14 11.33 9.32
N THR A 116 -7.94 11.84 8.39
CA THR A 116 -8.28 11.14 7.15
C THR A 116 -7.16 11.21 6.10
N PRO A 117 -6.55 12.37 5.77
CA PRO A 117 -5.52 12.44 4.74
C PRO A 117 -4.16 11.90 5.20
N GLY A 118 -3.27 11.62 4.25
CA GLY A 118 -1.90 11.21 4.53
C GLY A 118 -1.79 9.74 4.97
N LEU A 119 -1.23 9.50 6.16
CA LEU A 119 -0.87 8.15 6.62
C LEU A 119 -2.08 7.22 6.74
N ALA A 120 -3.22 7.72 7.20
CA ALA A 120 -4.44 6.91 7.32
C ALA A 120 -5.01 6.52 5.94
N THR A 121 -5.05 7.45 4.98
CA THR A 121 -5.44 7.13 3.60
C THR A 121 -4.49 6.09 2.98
N LEU A 122 -3.19 6.19 3.25
CA LEU A 122 -2.21 5.20 2.77
C LEU A 122 -2.45 3.82 3.41
N ALA A 123 -2.81 3.76 4.69
CA ALA A 123 -3.19 2.52 5.37
C ALA A 123 -4.46 1.91 4.74
N ILE A 124 -5.50 2.72 4.52
CA ILE A 124 -6.73 2.31 3.84
C ILE A 124 -6.40 1.74 2.46
N SER A 125 -5.60 2.46 1.68
CA SER A 125 -5.20 2.03 0.33
C SER A 125 -4.43 0.70 0.34
N SER A 126 -3.58 0.49 1.34
CA SER A 126 -2.79 -0.75 1.46
C SER A 126 -3.68 -1.95 1.75
N VAL A 127 -4.70 -1.79 2.59
CA VAL A 127 -5.70 -2.83 2.88
C VAL A 127 -6.64 -3.03 1.69
N ASP A 128 -7.11 -1.96 1.06
CA ASP A 128 -8.02 -1.99 -0.09
C ASP A 128 -7.42 -2.77 -1.27
N LEU A 129 -6.15 -2.53 -1.60
CA LEU A 129 -5.44 -3.32 -2.61
C LEU A 129 -5.36 -4.81 -2.26
N ALA A 130 -5.19 -5.14 -0.98
CA ALA A 130 -5.18 -6.53 -0.52
C ALA A 130 -6.58 -7.17 -0.65
N LEU A 131 -7.65 -6.41 -0.38
CA LEU A 131 -9.02 -6.86 -0.55
C LEU A 131 -9.36 -7.11 -2.03
N TRP A 132 -8.90 -6.25 -2.94
CA TRP A 132 -9.10 -6.45 -4.38
C TRP A 132 -8.31 -7.66 -4.92
N ASP A 133 -7.07 -7.86 -4.48
CA ASP A 133 -6.31 -9.07 -4.83
C ASP A 133 -6.99 -10.34 -4.29
N LEU A 134 -7.52 -10.28 -3.05
CA LEU A 134 -8.32 -11.37 -2.47
C LEU A 134 -9.59 -11.62 -3.29
N ALA A 135 -10.32 -10.58 -3.68
CA ALA A 135 -11.55 -10.70 -4.45
C ALA A 135 -11.31 -11.31 -5.84
N GLY A 136 -10.19 -10.98 -6.48
CA GLY A 136 -9.74 -11.62 -7.73
C GLY A 136 -9.50 -13.11 -7.55
N LYS A 137 -8.76 -13.49 -6.49
CA LYS A 137 -8.46 -14.89 -6.17
C LYS A 137 -9.69 -15.71 -5.79
N ILE A 138 -10.61 -15.16 -5.00
CA ILE A 138 -11.88 -15.82 -4.63
C ILE A 138 -12.73 -16.10 -5.88
N GLN A 139 -12.71 -15.20 -6.86
CA GLN A 139 -13.54 -15.30 -8.06
C GLN A 139 -12.82 -15.94 -9.25
N ASP A 140 -11.55 -16.33 -9.08
CA ASP A 140 -10.66 -16.80 -10.15
C ASP A 140 -10.62 -15.86 -11.36
N LYS A 141 -10.51 -14.55 -11.09
CA LYS A 141 -10.53 -13.50 -12.10
C LYS A 141 -9.43 -12.46 -11.86
N PRO A 142 -8.85 -11.90 -12.92
CA PRO A 142 -8.00 -10.74 -12.78
C PRO A 142 -8.83 -9.51 -12.34
N VAL A 143 -8.25 -8.66 -11.51
CA VAL A 143 -8.96 -7.51 -10.89
C VAL A 143 -9.61 -6.60 -11.95
N TYR A 144 -8.98 -6.40 -13.12
CA TYR A 144 -9.55 -5.53 -14.16
C TYR A 144 -10.94 -5.99 -14.64
N GLU A 145 -11.23 -7.30 -14.62
CA GLU A 145 -12.56 -7.83 -14.97
C GLU A 145 -13.62 -7.53 -13.92
N LEU A 146 -13.21 -7.39 -12.66
CA LEU A 146 -14.10 -7.05 -11.55
C LEU A 146 -14.49 -5.57 -11.55
N ILE A 147 -13.69 -4.72 -12.18
CA ILE A 147 -13.87 -3.25 -12.21
C ILE A 147 -14.30 -2.71 -13.59
N GLY A 148 -14.93 -3.55 -14.40
CA GLY A 148 -15.56 -3.13 -15.67
C GLY A 148 -15.01 -3.77 -16.94
N GLY A 149 -13.97 -4.59 -16.85
CA GLY A 149 -13.42 -5.32 -17.99
C GLY A 149 -12.51 -4.47 -18.90
N PRO A 150 -12.07 -5.03 -20.03
CA PRO A 150 -11.08 -4.39 -20.90
C PRO A 150 -11.67 -3.16 -21.59
N ALA A 151 -10.99 -2.02 -21.44
CA ALA A 151 -11.26 -0.81 -22.23
C ALA A 151 -10.41 -0.73 -23.51
N ARG A 152 -9.48 -1.68 -23.69
CA ARG A 152 -8.53 -1.81 -24.82
C ARG A 152 -7.98 -3.24 -24.85
N ASP A 153 -7.44 -3.64 -26.01
CA ASP A 153 -6.72 -4.90 -26.21
C ASP A 153 -5.34 -4.90 -25.54
#